data_AF-A0A3G4W5X6-F1
#
_entry.id   AF-A0A3G4W5X6-F1
#
_cell.length_a   1.000
_cell.length_b   1.000
_cell.length_c   1.000
_cell.angle_alpha   90.00
_cell.angle_beta   90.00
_cell.angle_gamma   90.00
#
_symmetry.space_group_name_H-M   'P 1'
#
loop_
_entity.id
_entity.type
_entity.pdbx_description
1 polymer ?
#
loop_
_entity_poly.entity_id
_entity_poly.type
_entity_poly.pdbx_seq_one_letter_code
_entity_poly.pdbx_strand_id
1 'polypeptide(L)'
;MLSLTMNDTAAELLGVLNGLEAVEPPGGLAPSLREYVAQGVVRRGNVLTWASSVGNAADTPSFFNDLTAWECSDSSFHLEDFVPVDVVTVDDAPVISSDDQRILLMHGVAFVLEFSRLVYALKPTSPVRCIVGANDTNATFRFHQIRPGESWNMPNLDSYRLDKMIVADIAPATT
;
A
#
# COMPACT_ATOMS: atom_id res chain seq x y z
N MET A 1 -1.38 8.79 15.21
CA MET A 1 -0.82 7.46 15.46
C MET A 1 -0.52 6.81 14.12
N LEU A 2 0.67 6.24 13.97
CA LEU A 2 1.05 5.41 12.84
C LEU A 2 1.38 4.03 13.42
N SER A 3 0.74 2.98 12.90
CA SER A 3 1.04 1.59 13.27
C SER A 3 1.30 0.77 12.02
N LEU A 4 2.26 -0.14 12.10
CA LEU A 4 2.64 -1.05 11.02
C LEU A 4 2.52 -2.48 11.54
N THR A 5 1.76 -3.30 10.82
CA THR A 5 1.55 -4.73 11.12
C THR A 5 2.00 -5.53 9.90
N MET A 6 2.70 -6.64 10.12
CA MET A 6 3.21 -7.51 9.05
C MET A 6 2.81 -8.95 9.35
N ASN A 7 2.67 -9.79 8.32
CA ASN A 7 2.69 -11.24 8.52
C ASN A 7 4.13 -11.74 8.71
N ASP A 8 4.28 -12.96 9.24
CA ASP A 8 5.58 -13.52 9.59
C ASP A 8 6.51 -13.62 8.37
N THR A 9 5.96 -13.94 7.19
CA THR A 9 6.75 -14.06 5.95
C THR A 9 7.28 -12.71 5.46
N ALA A 10 6.54 -11.62 5.60
CA ALA A 10 7.04 -10.28 5.31
C ALA A 10 8.07 -9.82 6.35
N ALA A 11 7.83 -10.10 7.63
CA ALA A 11 8.73 -9.75 8.72
C ALA A 11 10.09 -10.46 8.58
N GLU A 12 10.07 -11.76 8.26
CA GLU A 12 11.27 -12.57 8.00
C GLU A 12 12.04 -12.04 6.78
N LEU A 13 11.36 -11.81 5.64
CA LEU A 13 12.03 -11.35 4.42
C LEU A 13 12.66 -9.97 4.58
N LEU A 14 11.97 -9.04 5.25
CA LEU A 14 12.51 -7.72 5.56
C LEU A 14 13.61 -7.76 6.63
N GLY A 15 13.72 -8.86 7.38
CA GLY A 15 14.70 -9.02 8.44
C GLY A 15 14.45 -8.09 9.62
N VAL A 16 13.18 -7.71 9.90
CA VAL A 16 12.84 -6.70 10.92
C VAL A 16 13.29 -7.09 12.33
N LEU A 17 13.40 -8.40 12.60
CA LEU A 17 13.91 -8.93 13.87
C LEU A 17 15.40 -8.62 14.10
N ASN A 18 16.14 -8.29 13.03
CA ASN A 18 17.54 -7.89 13.08
C ASN A 18 17.72 -6.36 13.20
N GLY A 19 16.63 -5.59 13.19
CA GLY A 19 16.63 -4.12 13.28
C GLY A 19 15.86 -3.45 12.14
N LEU A 20 15.38 -2.23 12.38
CA LEU A 20 14.56 -1.47 11.43
C LEU A 20 15.36 -0.79 10.30
N GLU A 21 16.67 -0.61 10.47
CA GLU A 21 17.55 -0.10 9.40
C GLU A 21 17.50 -0.98 8.15
N ALA A 22 17.17 -2.27 8.31
CA ALA A 22 17.04 -3.23 7.21
C ALA A 22 15.81 -3.00 6.30
N VAL A 23 14.93 -2.05 6.64
CA VAL A 23 13.68 -1.78 5.92
C VAL A 23 13.80 -0.56 4.98
N GLU A 24 14.89 0.21 5.06
CA GLU A 24 15.11 1.34 4.16
C GLU A 24 15.63 0.89 2.78
N PRO A 25 14.95 1.22 1.67
CA PRO A 25 15.39 0.84 0.33
C PRO A 25 16.80 1.41 0.03
N PRO A 26 17.68 0.63 -0.62
CA PRO A 26 19.00 1.12 -1.02
C PRO A 26 18.90 2.39 -1.87
N GLY A 27 19.58 3.47 -1.47
CA GLY A 27 19.51 4.76 -2.17
C GLY A 27 18.22 5.56 -1.92
N GLY A 28 17.35 5.11 -1.01
CA GLY A 28 16.10 5.75 -0.65
C GLY A 28 14.94 5.45 -1.61
N LEU A 29 13.81 6.13 -1.43
CA LEU A 29 12.62 5.91 -2.24
C LEU A 29 12.89 6.22 -3.73
N ALA A 30 12.45 5.32 -4.62
CA ALA A 30 12.59 5.48 -6.06
C ALA A 30 12.05 6.85 -6.52
N PRO A 31 12.74 7.57 -7.43
CA PRO A 31 12.32 8.90 -7.88
C PRO A 31 10.88 8.94 -8.41
N SER A 32 10.50 7.93 -9.20
CA SER A 32 9.16 7.76 -9.75
C SER A 32 8.08 7.61 -8.67
N LEU A 33 8.35 6.87 -7.58
CA LEU A 33 7.47 6.78 -6.42
C LEU A 33 7.37 8.12 -5.67
N ARG A 34 8.47 8.87 -5.55
CA ARG A 34 8.46 10.22 -4.97
C ARG A 34 7.61 11.18 -5.79
N GLU A 35 7.73 11.12 -7.11
CA GLU A 35 6.91 11.91 -8.03
C GLU A 35 5.43 11.51 -7.93
N TYR A 36 5.13 10.21 -7.82
CA TYR A 36 3.77 9.71 -7.71
C TYR A 36 3.08 10.18 -6.41
N VAL A 37 3.73 10.02 -5.26
CA VAL A 37 3.17 10.51 -3.98
C VAL A 37 3.05 12.04 -3.96
N ALA A 38 3.95 12.77 -4.63
CA ALA A 38 3.88 14.23 -4.73
C ALA A 38 2.64 14.75 -5.48
N GLN A 39 1.98 13.92 -6.29
CA GLN A 39 0.69 14.26 -6.91
C GLN A 39 -0.40 14.47 -5.85
N GLY A 40 -0.27 13.83 -4.68
CA GLY A 40 -1.15 14.01 -3.55
C GLY A 40 -2.42 13.16 -3.59
N VAL A 41 -3.19 13.26 -2.50
CA VAL A 41 -4.52 12.66 -2.36
C VAL A 41 -5.57 13.73 -2.14
N VAL A 42 -6.78 13.47 -2.61
CA VAL A 42 -7.92 14.38 -2.51
C VAL A 42 -9.15 13.66 -2.00
N ARG A 43 -10.02 14.42 -1.32
CA ARG A 43 -11.35 13.93 -0.93
C ARG A 43 -12.35 14.21 -2.05
N ARG A 44 -13.10 13.20 -2.44
CA ARG A 44 -14.21 13.29 -3.41
C ARG A 44 -15.46 12.70 -2.78
N GLY A 45 -16.30 13.56 -2.21
CA GLY A 45 -17.43 13.10 -1.39
C GLY A 45 -16.96 12.30 -0.17
N ASN A 46 -17.36 11.03 -0.11
CA ASN A 46 -17.10 10.14 1.02
C ASN A 46 -15.86 9.25 0.85
N VAL A 47 -15.08 9.45 -0.22
CA VAL A 47 -13.87 8.67 -0.50
C VAL A 47 -12.63 9.56 -0.61
N LEU A 48 -11.47 8.94 -0.42
CA LEU A 48 -10.17 9.48 -0.77
C LEU A 48 -9.65 8.79 -2.04
N THR A 49 -9.10 9.58 -2.95
CA THR A 49 -8.50 9.10 -4.19
C THR A 49 -7.13 9.74 -4.37
N TRP A 50 -6.32 9.18 -5.29
CA TRP A 50 -5.22 9.94 -5.86
C TRP A 50 -5.74 11.23 -6.50
N ALA A 51 -4.99 12.33 -6.42
CA ALA A 51 -5.39 13.59 -7.03
C ALA A 51 -5.56 13.46 -8.56
N SER A 52 -4.74 12.62 -9.19
CA SER A 52 -4.74 12.29 -10.61
C SER A 52 -5.77 11.23 -11.02
N SER A 53 -6.38 10.52 -10.06
CA SER A 53 -7.45 9.56 -10.38
C SER A 53 -8.63 10.30 -11.02
N VAL A 54 -9.35 9.65 -11.94
CA VAL A 54 -10.63 10.13 -12.48
C VAL A 54 -11.83 9.47 -11.80
N GLY A 55 -11.58 8.57 -10.84
CA GLY A 55 -12.60 7.85 -10.09
C GLY A 55 -13.50 8.77 -9.26
N ASN A 56 -14.80 8.42 -9.24
CA ASN A 56 -15.81 9.06 -8.41
C ASN A 56 -16.70 7.99 -7.76
N ALA A 57 -16.78 7.99 -6.43
CA ALA A 57 -17.64 7.06 -5.70
C ALA A 57 -19.14 7.42 -5.78
N ALA A 58 -19.52 8.62 -6.23
CA ALA A 58 -20.94 8.90 -6.48
C ALA A 58 -21.51 8.03 -7.61
N ASP A 59 -20.64 7.54 -8.49
CA ASP A 59 -20.96 6.65 -9.62
C ASP A 59 -20.51 5.21 -9.35
N THR A 60 -20.28 4.83 -8.07
CA THR A 60 -19.75 3.50 -7.69
C THR A 60 -20.63 2.42 -8.33
N PRO A 61 -20.08 1.60 -9.22
CA PRO A 61 -20.83 0.50 -9.81
C PRO A 61 -21.25 -0.48 -8.71
N SER A 62 -22.44 -1.07 -8.84
CA SER A 62 -23.04 -1.98 -7.84
C SER A 62 -22.23 -3.26 -7.54
N PHE A 63 -21.08 -3.46 -8.17
CA PHE A 63 -20.23 -4.64 -7.94
C PHE A 63 -19.33 -4.51 -6.71
N PHE A 64 -19.04 -3.29 -6.24
CA PHE A 64 -18.30 -3.09 -5.00
C PHE A 64 -19.27 -3.16 -3.82
N ASN A 65 -18.98 -4.06 -2.87
CA ASN A 65 -19.84 -4.28 -1.70
C ASN A 65 -19.86 -3.08 -0.74
N ASP A 66 -18.79 -2.28 -0.71
CA ASP A 66 -18.64 -1.09 0.12
C ASP A 66 -17.63 -0.08 -0.48
N LEU A 67 -17.47 1.07 0.19
CA LEU A 67 -16.53 2.12 -0.24
C LEU A 67 -15.07 1.72 -0.05
N THR A 68 -14.77 0.87 0.94
CA THR A 68 -13.42 0.34 1.16
C THR A 68 -12.95 -0.49 -0.03
N ALA A 69 -13.81 -1.37 -0.56
CA ALA A 69 -13.52 -2.16 -1.75
C ALA A 69 -13.28 -1.28 -2.98
N TRP A 70 -14.09 -0.24 -3.14
CA TRP A 70 -13.92 0.73 -4.23
C TRP A 70 -12.60 1.50 -4.11
N GLU A 71 -12.29 2.07 -2.94
CA GLU A 71 -11.05 2.82 -2.71
C GLU A 71 -9.81 1.94 -2.88
N CYS A 72 -9.85 0.70 -2.39
CA CYS A 72 -8.77 -0.26 -2.60
C CYS A 72 -8.57 -0.60 -4.08
N SER A 73 -9.62 -0.57 -4.89
CA SER A 73 -9.50 -0.78 -6.34
C SER A 73 -8.98 0.46 -7.06
N ASP A 74 -9.46 1.66 -6.71
CA ASP A 74 -9.07 2.92 -7.35
C ASP A 74 -7.62 3.32 -7.01
N SER A 75 -7.22 3.09 -5.76
CA SER A 75 -5.90 3.51 -5.26
C SER A 75 -4.77 2.53 -5.57
N SER A 76 -5.09 1.31 -6.01
CA SER A 76 -4.10 0.24 -6.19
C SER A 76 -3.18 0.54 -7.36
N PHE A 77 -1.88 0.36 -7.15
CA PHE A 77 -0.88 0.33 -8.21
C PHE A 77 0.17 -0.75 -7.93
N HIS A 78 0.91 -1.16 -8.97
CA HIS A 78 1.97 -2.14 -8.86
C HIS A 78 3.30 -1.44 -8.56
N LEU A 79 4.04 -1.90 -7.56
CA LEU A 79 5.30 -1.27 -7.14
C LEU A 79 6.40 -1.46 -8.19
N GLU A 80 6.41 -2.60 -8.88
CA GLU A 80 7.33 -2.94 -9.96
C GLU A 80 7.20 -2.02 -11.19
N ASP A 81 6.10 -1.28 -11.35
CA ASP A 81 5.98 -0.26 -12.39
C ASP A 81 6.86 0.98 -12.11
N PHE A 82 7.32 1.15 -10.86
CA PHE A 82 8.06 2.31 -10.40
C PHE A 82 9.46 1.97 -9.89
N VAL A 83 9.66 0.77 -9.38
CA VAL A 83 10.92 0.32 -8.77
C VAL A 83 11.68 -0.55 -9.77
N PRO A 84 12.98 -0.30 -9.99
CA PRO A 84 13.77 -1.10 -10.93
C PRO A 84 14.06 -2.48 -10.34
N VAL A 85 13.19 -3.44 -10.65
CA VAL A 85 13.34 -4.86 -10.33
C VAL A 85 13.22 -5.70 -11.59
N ASP A 86 13.75 -6.92 -11.56
CA ASP A 86 13.63 -7.85 -12.66
C ASP A 86 12.32 -8.65 -12.55
N VAL A 87 11.43 -8.45 -13.54
CA VAL A 87 10.22 -9.25 -13.72
C VAL A 87 10.40 -10.13 -14.95
N VAL A 88 10.56 -11.44 -14.74
CA VAL A 88 10.76 -12.40 -15.84
C VAL A 88 9.45 -13.11 -16.16
N THR A 89 9.24 -13.48 -17.42
CA THR A 89 8.08 -14.30 -17.80
C THR A 89 8.48 -15.77 -17.82
N VAL A 90 7.79 -16.60 -17.05
CA VAL A 90 7.95 -18.07 -17.02
C VAL A 90 6.56 -18.68 -17.23
N ASP A 91 6.43 -19.56 -18.22
CA ASP A 91 5.16 -20.20 -18.57
C ASP A 91 3.99 -19.19 -18.71
N ASP A 92 4.24 -18.10 -19.44
CA ASP A 92 3.30 -16.98 -19.67
C ASP A 92 2.84 -16.22 -18.41
N ALA A 93 3.51 -16.41 -17.26
CA ALA A 93 3.24 -15.69 -16.02
C ALA A 93 4.45 -14.83 -15.58
N PRO A 94 4.22 -13.63 -15.00
CA PRO A 94 5.29 -12.86 -14.41
C PRO A 94 5.82 -13.55 -13.14
N VAL A 95 7.13 -13.56 -12.99
CA VAL A 95 7.84 -14.09 -11.83
C VAL A 95 8.81 -13.04 -11.31
N ILE A 96 8.71 -12.75 -10.00
CA ILE A 96 9.57 -11.81 -9.27
C ILE A 96 10.38 -12.61 -8.25
N SER A 97 11.70 -12.44 -8.26
CA SER A 97 12.60 -13.13 -7.33
C SER A 97 12.32 -12.72 -5.88
N SER A 98 12.69 -13.57 -4.91
CA SER A 98 12.50 -13.21 -3.49
C SER A 98 13.32 -11.98 -3.08
N ASP A 99 14.48 -11.75 -3.71
CA ASP A 99 15.31 -10.57 -3.46
C ASP A 99 14.64 -9.30 -4.01
N ASP A 100 14.05 -9.38 -5.20
CA ASP A 100 13.27 -8.28 -5.79
C ASP A 100 11.98 -8.00 -5.00
N GLN A 101 11.28 -9.05 -4.55
CA GLN A 101 10.13 -8.90 -3.64
C GLN A 101 10.53 -8.16 -2.36
N ARG A 102 11.73 -8.44 -1.80
CA ARG A 102 12.24 -7.72 -0.64
C ARG A 102 12.44 -6.24 -0.94
N ILE A 103 13.07 -5.92 -2.08
CA ILE A 103 13.26 -4.53 -2.55
C ILE A 103 11.90 -3.83 -2.69
N LEU A 104 10.91 -4.47 -3.31
CA LEU A 104 9.57 -3.92 -3.47
C LEU A 104 8.89 -3.64 -2.12
N LEU A 105 8.98 -4.55 -1.15
CA LEU A 105 8.44 -4.34 0.19
C LEU A 105 9.12 -3.18 0.92
N MET A 106 10.46 -3.05 0.81
CA MET A 106 11.21 -1.93 1.39
C MET A 106 10.73 -0.59 0.79
N HIS A 107 10.55 -0.54 -0.53
CA HIS A 107 9.97 0.62 -1.21
C HIS A 107 8.52 0.88 -0.80
N GLY A 108 7.70 -0.16 -0.63
CA GLY A 108 6.33 -0.03 -0.15
C GLY A 108 6.24 0.56 1.25
N VAL A 109 7.10 0.13 2.19
CA VAL A 109 7.17 0.72 3.54
C VAL A 109 7.64 2.18 3.46
N ALA A 110 8.71 2.47 2.71
CA ALA A 110 9.18 3.85 2.54
C ALA A 110 8.11 4.75 1.90
N PHE A 111 7.34 4.22 0.95
CA PHE A 111 6.23 4.94 0.32
C PHE A 111 5.09 5.22 1.31
N VAL A 112 4.72 4.25 2.17
CA VAL A 112 3.74 4.46 3.25
C VAL A 112 4.16 5.63 4.16
N LEU A 113 5.45 5.73 4.50
CA LEU A 113 5.94 6.81 5.36
C LEU A 113 5.80 8.18 4.69
N GLU A 114 6.13 8.30 3.41
CA GLU A 114 5.90 9.53 2.63
C GLU A 114 4.40 9.85 2.50
N PHE A 115 3.60 8.85 2.15
CA PHE A 115 2.14 8.97 2.02
C PHE A 115 1.47 9.41 3.33
N SER A 116 1.98 8.97 4.48
CA SER A 116 1.45 9.35 5.78
C SER A 116 1.43 10.88 5.97
N ARG A 117 2.42 11.60 5.43
CA ARG A 117 2.48 13.06 5.49
C ARG A 117 1.28 13.71 4.79
N LEU A 118 0.83 13.12 3.68
CA LEU A 118 -0.38 13.56 2.98
C LEU A 118 -1.61 13.35 3.84
N VAL A 119 -1.73 12.19 4.50
CA VAL A 119 -2.87 11.86 5.38
C VAL A 119 -2.95 12.83 6.56
N TYR A 120 -1.80 13.18 7.18
CA TYR A 120 -1.76 14.19 8.24
C TYR A 120 -2.12 15.61 7.76
N ALA A 121 -1.95 15.90 6.46
CA ALA A 121 -2.30 17.18 5.86
C ALA A 121 -3.78 17.28 5.41
N LEU A 122 -4.52 16.16 5.38
CA LEU A 122 -5.92 16.13 4.93
C LEU A 122 -6.82 17.05 5.78
N LYS A 123 -7.76 17.70 5.10
CA LYS A 123 -8.82 18.53 5.70
C LYS A 123 -10.18 18.13 5.10
N PRO A 124 -11.14 17.61 5.88
CA PRO A 124 -10.99 17.15 7.27
C PRO A 124 -10.03 15.94 7.36
N THR A 125 -9.39 15.78 8.51
CA THR A 125 -8.53 14.63 8.81
C THR A 125 -9.35 13.34 8.72
N SER A 126 -8.76 12.28 8.19
CA SER A 126 -9.38 10.95 8.21
C SER A 126 -8.35 9.88 8.45
N PRO A 127 -8.68 8.84 9.24
CA PRO A 127 -7.83 7.69 9.37
C PRO A 127 -7.80 6.92 8.05
N VAL A 128 -6.61 6.48 7.65
CA VAL A 128 -6.35 5.78 6.39
C VAL A 128 -5.55 4.52 6.67
N ARG A 129 -5.95 3.42 6.03
CA ARG A 129 -5.20 2.17 6.01
C ARG A 129 -4.50 2.04 4.66
N CYS A 130 -3.20 1.80 4.70
CA CYS A 130 -2.43 1.38 3.53
C CYS A 130 -2.16 -0.12 3.62
N ILE A 131 -2.15 -0.79 2.47
CA ILE A 131 -1.86 -2.21 2.35
C ILE A 131 -0.77 -2.35 1.30
N VAL A 132 0.33 -2.98 1.69
CA VAL A 132 1.41 -3.40 0.80
C VAL A 132 1.44 -4.90 0.78
N GLY A 133 1.40 -5.49 -0.41
CA GLY A 133 1.52 -6.93 -0.61
C GLY A 133 2.59 -7.24 -1.64
N ALA A 134 3.33 -8.32 -1.47
CA ALA A 134 4.21 -8.87 -2.50
C ALA A 134 4.07 -10.40 -2.54
N ASN A 135 4.02 -10.96 -3.75
CA ASN A 135 4.07 -12.39 -3.99
C ASN A 135 5.00 -12.67 -5.19
N ASP A 136 5.00 -13.91 -5.66
CA ASP A 136 5.88 -14.32 -6.75
C ASP A 136 5.54 -13.68 -8.09
N THR A 137 4.40 -13.00 -8.23
CA THR A 137 3.92 -12.46 -9.52
C THR A 137 3.84 -10.93 -9.58
N ASN A 138 3.64 -10.26 -8.44
CA ASN A 138 3.52 -8.81 -8.36
C ASN A 138 3.76 -8.30 -6.94
N ALA A 139 3.93 -6.98 -6.81
CA ALA A 139 3.78 -6.28 -5.54
C ALA A 139 2.84 -5.09 -5.70
N THR A 140 1.95 -4.87 -4.74
CA THR A 140 0.96 -3.79 -4.83
C THR A 140 1.00 -2.89 -3.61
N PHE A 141 0.74 -1.61 -3.82
CA PHE A 141 0.33 -0.67 -2.80
C PHE A 141 -1.12 -0.26 -3.07
N ARG A 142 -1.91 -0.13 -2.01
CA ARG A 142 -3.26 0.47 -2.06
C ARG A 142 -3.60 1.12 -0.74
N PHE A 143 -4.61 1.98 -0.72
CA PHE A 143 -5.13 2.58 0.50
C PHE A 143 -6.65 2.73 0.50
N HIS A 144 -7.22 2.88 1.68
CA HIS A 144 -8.62 3.23 1.86
C HIS A 144 -8.83 3.98 3.18
N GLN A 145 -9.91 4.73 3.31
CA GLN A 145 -10.27 5.29 4.61
C GLN A 145 -10.69 4.18 5.58
N ILE A 146 -10.32 4.30 6.84
CA ILE A 146 -10.78 3.40 7.90
C ILE A 146 -12.21 3.83 8.29
N ARG A 147 -13.17 2.94 8.08
CA ARG A 147 -14.59 3.14 8.43
C ARG A 147 -15.08 2.03 9.36
N PRO A 148 -15.96 2.32 10.34
CA PRO A 148 -16.57 1.28 11.16
C PRO A 148 -17.31 0.25 10.30
N GLY A 149 -16.99 -1.03 10.49
CA GLY A 149 -17.65 -2.14 9.79
C GLY A 149 -17.12 -2.48 8.40
N GLU A 150 -16.16 -1.71 7.86
CA GLU A 150 -15.53 -1.99 6.56
C GLU A 150 -14.05 -2.38 6.75
N SER A 151 -13.60 -3.39 6.00
CA SER A 151 -12.19 -3.82 5.98
C SER A 151 -11.90 -4.55 4.68
N TRP A 152 -10.72 -4.32 4.11
CA TRP A 152 -10.25 -5.05 2.93
C TRP A 152 -9.46 -6.31 3.29
N ASN A 153 -8.63 -6.23 4.33
CA ASN A 153 -7.77 -7.34 4.74
C ASN A 153 -8.41 -8.20 5.83
N MET A 154 -8.03 -9.47 5.86
CA MET A 154 -8.31 -10.36 7.00
C MET A 154 -7.59 -9.84 8.25
N PRO A 155 -8.21 -9.94 9.45
CA PRO A 155 -7.56 -9.52 10.69
C PRO A 155 -6.25 -10.27 10.98
N ASN A 156 -6.21 -11.56 10.63
CA ASN A 156 -5.01 -12.37 10.69
C ASN A 156 -4.27 -12.32 9.34
N LEU A 157 -3.16 -11.58 9.28
CA LEU A 157 -2.38 -11.46 8.05
C LEU A 157 -1.65 -12.75 7.65
N ASP A 158 -1.40 -13.68 8.58
CA ASP A 158 -0.79 -14.98 8.27
C ASP A 158 -1.76 -15.93 7.53
N SER A 159 -3.04 -15.55 7.40
CA SER A 159 -3.98 -16.28 6.55
C SER A 159 -3.68 -16.11 5.05
N TYR A 160 -2.94 -15.06 4.66
CA TYR A 160 -2.45 -14.84 3.30
C TYR A 160 -1.19 -15.66 3.05
N ARG A 161 -1.35 -16.96 2.79
CA ARG A 161 -0.23 -17.91 2.70
C ARG A 161 0.73 -17.68 1.54
N LEU A 162 0.27 -17.01 0.48
CA LEU A 162 1.05 -16.76 -0.73
C LEU A 162 1.59 -15.34 -0.81
N ASP A 163 1.14 -14.45 0.07
CA ASP A 163 1.50 -13.05 0.05
C ASP A 163 2.32 -12.68 1.27
N LYS A 164 3.27 -11.78 1.07
CA LYS A 164 3.99 -11.07 2.12
C LYS A 164 3.23 -9.77 2.32
N MET A 165 2.57 -9.63 3.47
CA MET A 165 1.57 -8.59 3.70
C MET A 165 2.03 -7.63 4.79
N ILE A 166 1.85 -6.34 4.50
CA ILE A 166 2.11 -5.24 5.42
C ILE A 166 0.88 -4.33 5.42
N VAL A 167 0.36 -4.03 6.59
CA VAL A 167 -0.76 -3.11 6.79
C VAL A 167 -0.29 -1.95 7.65
N ALA A 168 -0.52 -0.73 7.19
CA ALA A 168 -0.20 0.49 7.91
C ALA A 168 -1.45 1.30 8.19
N ASP A 169 -1.76 1.52 9.47
CA ASP A 169 -2.86 2.40 9.88
C ASP A 169 -2.30 3.77 10.25
N ILE A 170 -2.78 4.80 9.55
CA ILE A 170 -2.42 6.19 9.74
C ILE A 170 -3.66 6.90 10.30
N ALA A 171 -3.64 7.18 11.60
CA ALA A 171 -4.74 7.82 12.31
C ALA A 171 -4.27 9.16 12.92
N PRO A 172 -4.40 10.29 12.19
CA PRO A 172 -4.14 11.61 12.76
C PRO A 172 -4.99 11.83 14.01
N ALA A 173 -4.47 12.53 15.02
CA ALA A 173 -5.26 12.90 16.18
C ALA A 173 -6.44 13.75 15.71
N THR A 174 -7.66 13.41 16.13
CA THR A 174 -8.83 14.27 15.95
C THR A 174 -8.62 15.55 16.75
N THR A 175 -8.30 16.65 16.06
CA THR A 175 -8.37 18.01 16.61
C THR A 175 -9.80 18.50 16.61
#